data_AF-A0A5B0RCD4-F1
#
_entry.id   AF-A0A5B0RCD4-F1
#
_cell.length_a   1.000
_cell.length_b   1.000
_cell.length_c   1.000
_cell.angle_alpha   90.00
_cell.angle_beta   90.00
_cell.angle_gamma   90.00
#
_symmetry.space_group_name_H-M   'P 1'
#
loop_
_entity.id
_entity.type
_entity.pdbx_description
1 polymer ?
#
loop_
_entity_poly.entity_id
_entity_poly.type
_entity_poly.pdbx_seq_one_letter_code
_entity_poly.pdbx_strand_id
1 'polypeptide(L)'
;MDELASRNAALVGQMPFLYRLLCAKMQGPQFDADSTSAGDAQADLEEDVTEEDNEGDLLEETEAFDGFGFRTIRDPATRKANRVHTMAWTICAMVAFGSNRRHNGFQLSNSLIFLAAGVTERVSSYLNYIGVSSSRRTAHAALETLGEESKLKFQDRYKLDKSQLIAPLLCYDNLDFQEKVHMKSIGHTSQMFHGTWGYIHSIPPSLLSKLDPQDLTKEALKEALHRGTKLTIRPEMFTPTMDSTDHWQKTQKAQITQVILQYIATPVDSRVPLQKTPPEVHPIKPEPPNIAMLKLMIASDNSAQGVGDVFTGIIQQSGLTAEEFHSRLQIMEGDLGSCNIFESLRNQRCPATGDHNSLDNVLPIPGAAHTLWNISQAIYVTHWGNEKLARDTGAWRVLHALGIQAIKPTTKKDFNLMLCHVEKIHEATLLFCVL
;
A
#
# COMPACT_ATOMS: atom_id res chain seq x y z
N MET A 1 -0.02 16.55 -4.41
CA MET A 1 -0.61 16.89 -5.72
C MET A 1 -0.44 18.38 -6.04
N ASP A 2 -0.63 19.29 -5.09
CA ASP A 2 -0.55 20.74 -5.31
C ASP A 2 0.82 21.25 -5.81
N GLU A 3 1.92 20.65 -5.38
CA GLU A 3 3.27 21.09 -5.76
C GLU A 3 3.61 20.76 -7.23
N LEU A 4 3.24 19.57 -7.72
CA LEU A 4 3.43 19.18 -9.12
C LEU A 4 2.60 20.06 -10.05
N ALA A 5 1.34 20.29 -9.70
CA ALA A 5 0.45 21.16 -10.45
C ALA A 5 0.97 22.60 -10.49
N SER A 6 1.44 23.12 -9.33
CA SER A 6 2.05 24.45 -9.23
C SER A 6 3.31 24.58 -10.06
N ARG A 7 4.19 23.57 -10.03
CA ARG A 7 5.40 23.51 -10.87
C ARG A 7 5.08 23.52 -12.35
N ASN A 8 4.12 22.72 -12.78
CA ASN A 8 3.70 22.65 -14.17
C ASN A 8 3.05 23.97 -14.62
N ALA A 9 2.22 24.59 -13.78
CA ALA A 9 1.64 25.90 -14.07
C ALA A 9 2.71 26.98 -14.21
N ALA A 10 3.69 27.02 -13.31
CA ALA A 10 4.81 27.96 -13.38
C ALA A 10 5.64 27.75 -14.67
N LEU A 11 5.90 26.49 -15.04
CA LEU A 11 6.62 26.15 -16.27
C LEU A 11 5.84 26.60 -17.52
N VAL A 12 4.53 26.36 -17.57
CA VAL A 12 3.66 26.83 -18.66
C VAL A 12 3.65 28.35 -18.73
N GLY A 13 3.59 29.04 -17.58
CA GLY A 13 3.63 30.49 -17.51
C GLY A 13 4.93 31.11 -18.05
N GLN A 14 6.06 30.40 -17.92
CA GLN A 14 7.36 30.85 -18.44
C GLN A 14 7.52 30.65 -19.95
N MET A 15 6.88 29.64 -20.52
CA MET A 15 6.98 29.32 -21.96
C MET A 15 5.63 28.95 -22.59
N PRO A 16 4.63 29.85 -22.53
CA PRO A 16 3.26 29.54 -22.94
C PRO A 16 3.16 29.25 -24.45
N PHE A 17 3.97 29.92 -25.27
CA PHE A 17 4.02 29.68 -26.71
C PHE A 17 4.52 28.26 -27.04
N LEU A 18 5.65 27.85 -26.47
CA LEU A 18 6.22 26.53 -26.71
C LEU A 18 5.27 25.43 -26.24
N TYR A 19 4.71 25.59 -25.04
CA TYR A 19 3.75 24.64 -24.48
C TYR A 19 2.53 24.45 -25.41
N ARG A 20 1.90 25.55 -25.83
CA ARG A 20 0.73 25.50 -26.73
C ARG A 20 1.09 24.89 -28.08
N LEU A 21 2.25 25.23 -28.64
CA LEU A 21 2.72 24.67 -29.90
C LEU A 21 2.89 23.15 -29.80
N LEU A 22 3.53 22.66 -28.74
CA LEU A 22 3.72 21.24 -28.48
C LEU A 22 2.38 20.52 -28.33
N CYS A 23 1.46 21.06 -27.53
CA CYS A 23 0.13 20.50 -27.37
C CYS A 23 -0.63 20.41 -28.70
N ALA A 24 -0.65 21.50 -29.48
CA ALA A 24 -1.32 21.55 -30.78
C ALA A 24 -0.73 20.54 -31.77
N LYS A 25 0.60 20.39 -31.81
CA LYS A 25 1.26 19.43 -32.70
C LYS A 25 0.97 17.98 -32.32
N MET A 26 0.90 17.66 -31.04
CA MET A 26 0.63 16.29 -30.57
C MET A 26 -0.84 15.91 -30.60
N GLN A 27 -1.76 16.88 -30.56
CA GLN A 27 -3.20 16.63 -30.73
C GLN A 27 -3.55 16.29 -32.19
N GLY A 28 -2.72 16.71 -33.15
CA GLY A 28 -2.98 16.59 -34.59
C GLY A 28 -4.02 17.63 -35.06
N PRO A 29 -4.25 17.78 -36.37
CA PRO A 29 -5.43 18.47 -36.84
C PRO A 29 -6.64 17.70 -36.31
N GLN A 30 -7.47 18.35 -35.49
CA GLN A 30 -8.87 17.94 -35.46
C GLN A 30 -9.34 18.08 -36.90
N PHE A 31 -9.73 16.97 -37.54
CA PHE A 31 -10.50 17.05 -38.76
C PHE A 31 -11.74 17.86 -38.40
N ASP A 32 -11.74 19.14 -38.78
CA ASP A 32 -12.95 19.93 -38.82
C ASP A 32 -13.89 19.16 -39.74
N ALA A 33 -14.90 18.55 -39.14
CA ALA A 33 -16.02 17.96 -39.84
C ALA A 33 -16.86 19.10 -40.41
N ASP A 34 -16.33 19.81 -41.40
CA ASP A 34 -17.04 20.74 -42.27
C ASP A 34 -16.17 21.12 -43.48
N SER A 35 -15.97 20.15 -44.38
CA SER A 35 -15.87 20.46 -45.81
C SER A 35 -16.15 19.22 -46.64
N THR A 36 -17.37 19.15 -47.16
CA THR A 36 -17.74 18.34 -48.32
C THR A 36 -16.84 18.65 -49.52
N SER A 37 -16.08 17.66 -50.00
CA SER A 37 -15.92 17.39 -51.43
C SER A 37 -15.22 16.04 -51.64
N ALA A 38 -15.92 15.15 -52.35
CA ALA A 38 -15.42 13.87 -52.84
C ALA A 38 -14.21 14.05 -53.78
N GLY A 39 -13.24 13.12 -53.67
CA GLY A 39 -12.11 13.04 -54.59
C GLY A 39 -11.11 11.99 -54.13
N ASP A 40 -11.17 10.85 -54.79
CA ASP A 40 -10.42 9.60 -54.58
C ASP A 40 -8.89 9.77 -54.62
N ALA A 41 -8.18 9.26 -53.61
CA ALA A 41 -6.74 8.91 -53.67
C ALA A 41 -6.37 7.99 -52.49
N GLN A 42 -6.36 6.71 -52.78
CA GLN A 42 -5.90 5.60 -51.95
C GLN A 42 -4.37 5.63 -51.78
N ALA A 43 -3.87 5.58 -50.54
CA ALA A 43 -2.51 5.15 -50.21
C ALA A 43 -2.42 4.74 -48.72
N ASP A 44 -2.60 3.43 -48.50
CA ASP A 44 -1.95 2.54 -47.53
C ASP A 44 -1.58 3.08 -46.14
N LEU A 45 -2.44 2.77 -45.16
CA LEU A 45 -2.04 2.29 -43.84
C LEU A 45 -3.14 1.35 -43.33
N GLU A 46 -3.10 0.10 -43.77
CA GLU A 46 -3.82 -0.99 -43.12
C GLU A 46 -3.15 -1.23 -41.75
N GLU A 47 -3.79 -0.80 -40.67
CA GLU A 47 -3.58 -1.43 -39.36
C GLU A 47 -4.44 -2.69 -39.34
N ASP A 48 -3.77 -3.82 -39.54
CA ASP A 48 -4.26 -5.17 -39.44
C ASP A 48 -4.81 -5.39 -38.02
N VAL A 49 -6.12 -5.28 -37.83
CA VAL A 49 -6.79 -5.67 -36.58
C VAL A 49 -7.00 -7.18 -36.65
N THR A 50 -5.95 -7.93 -36.37
CA THR A 50 -6.08 -9.36 -36.08
C THR A 50 -6.63 -9.50 -34.66
N GLU A 51 -7.90 -9.88 -34.55
CA GLU A 51 -8.56 -10.32 -33.32
C GLU A 51 -7.98 -11.66 -32.82
N GLU A 52 -6.72 -11.68 -32.36
CA GLU A 52 -6.15 -12.81 -31.62
C GLU A 52 -5.14 -12.34 -30.55
N ASP A 53 -5.46 -11.32 -29.76
CA ASP A 53 -4.65 -10.97 -28.58
C ASP A 53 -5.18 -11.66 -27.32
N ASN A 54 -4.68 -12.88 -27.19
CA ASN A 54 -4.27 -13.62 -26.00
C ASN A 54 -4.37 -12.85 -24.65
N GLU A 55 -4.86 -13.54 -23.61
CA GLU A 55 -5.06 -13.11 -22.21
C GLU A 55 -3.76 -12.70 -21.44
N GLY A 56 -2.73 -12.20 -22.12
CA GLY A 56 -1.44 -11.79 -21.55
C GLY A 56 -1.21 -10.28 -21.42
N ASP A 57 -2.02 -9.43 -22.06
CA ASP A 57 -1.67 -8.01 -22.28
C ASP A 57 -2.47 -6.98 -21.45
N LEU A 58 -2.92 -7.38 -20.25
CA LEU A 58 -3.45 -6.44 -19.26
C LEU A 58 -2.36 -5.52 -18.64
N LEU A 59 -1.13 -5.53 -19.16
CA LEU A 59 0.01 -4.76 -18.65
C LEU A 59 0.29 -3.45 -19.41
N GLU A 60 -0.48 -3.11 -20.45
CA GLU A 60 -0.33 -1.84 -21.20
C GLU A 60 -1.46 -0.81 -20.96
N GLU A 61 -2.05 -0.78 -19.76
CA GLU A 61 -2.85 0.37 -19.36
C GLU A 61 -1.94 1.57 -19.05
N THR A 62 -1.63 2.40 -20.04
CA THR A 62 -0.71 3.56 -19.89
C THR A 62 -1.07 4.42 -18.67
N GLU A 63 -0.16 4.43 -17.71
CA GLU A 63 -0.38 4.95 -16.37
C GLU A 63 0.01 6.43 -16.25
N ALA A 64 -0.84 7.27 -15.66
CA ALA A 64 -0.49 8.65 -15.34
C ALA A 64 0.29 8.70 -14.02
N PHE A 65 1.54 9.19 -14.06
CA PHE A 65 2.35 9.38 -12.86
C PHE A 65 1.94 10.66 -12.10
N ASP A 66 1.34 10.52 -10.92
CA ASP A 66 0.80 11.64 -10.14
C ASP A 66 1.78 12.22 -9.10
N GLY A 67 3.03 11.73 -9.12
CA GLY A 67 4.09 12.10 -8.18
C GLY A 67 4.25 11.12 -7.01
N PHE A 68 3.29 10.22 -6.77
CA PHE A 68 3.38 9.15 -5.76
C PHE A 68 3.25 7.76 -6.38
N GLY A 69 2.48 7.62 -7.46
CA GLY A 69 2.33 6.36 -8.16
C GLY A 69 1.77 6.52 -9.56
N PHE A 70 1.65 5.40 -10.22
CA PHE A 70 1.06 5.25 -11.53
C PHE A 70 -0.47 5.03 -11.37
N ARG A 71 -1.26 5.81 -12.11
CA ARG A 71 -2.73 5.69 -12.13
C ARG A 71 -3.22 5.19 -13.46
N THR A 72 -3.96 4.09 -13.46
CA THR A 72 -4.78 3.67 -14.60
C THR A 72 -5.86 4.71 -14.89
N ILE A 73 -5.90 5.19 -16.13
CA ILE A 73 -7.01 6.00 -16.64
C ILE A 73 -7.76 5.16 -17.67
N ARG A 74 -8.99 4.77 -17.34
CA ARG A 74 -9.80 3.89 -18.21
C ARG A 74 -10.29 4.59 -19.48
N ASP A 75 -10.56 5.90 -19.41
CA ASP A 75 -11.04 6.66 -20.56
C ASP A 75 -9.92 6.94 -21.59
N PRO A 76 -10.03 6.42 -22.84
CA PRO A 76 -9.02 6.63 -23.88
C PRO A 76 -8.82 8.11 -24.23
N ALA A 77 -9.89 8.93 -24.22
CA ALA A 77 -9.80 10.33 -24.56
C ALA A 77 -8.98 11.11 -23.51
N THR A 78 -9.28 10.88 -22.23
CA THR A 78 -8.52 11.44 -21.10
C THR A 78 -7.07 10.96 -21.09
N ARG A 79 -6.79 9.69 -21.41
CA ARG A 79 -5.41 9.18 -21.56
C ARG A 79 -4.65 9.94 -22.63
N LYS A 80 -5.25 10.11 -23.82
CA LYS A 80 -4.63 10.84 -24.93
C LYS A 80 -4.35 12.29 -24.54
N ALA A 81 -5.32 12.97 -23.90
CA ALA A 81 -5.16 14.34 -23.44
C ALA A 81 -4.02 14.47 -22.40
N ASN A 82 -3.99 13.59 -21.39
CA ASN A 82 -2.94 13.60 -20.37
C ASN A 82 -1.56 13.31 -20.95
N ARG A 83 -1.44 12.37 -21.89
CA ARG A 83 -0.17 12.08 -22.58
C ARG A 83 0.37 13.34 -23.27
N VAL A 84 -0.48 14.05 -24.01
CA VAL A 84 -0.11 15.31 -24.67
C VAL A 84 0.45 16.33 -23.67
N HIS A 85 -0.26 16.55 -22.56
CA HIS A 85 0.18 17.52 -21.56
C HIS A 85 1.47 17.09 -20.86
N THR A 86 1.60 15.82 -20.50
CA THR A 86 2.80 15.25 -19.88
C THR A 86 4.02 15.38 -20.78
N MET A 87 3.89 15.06 -22.07
CA MET A 87 4.97 15.24 -23.04
C MET A 87 5.33 16.72 -23.20
N ALA A 88 4.34 17.60 -23.31
CA ALA A 88 4.57 19.04 -23.46
C ALA A 88 5.29 19.63 -22.23
N TRP A 89 4.85 19.29 -21.01
CA TRP A 89 5.53 19.69 -19.77
C TRP A 89 6.95 19.15 -19.70
N THR A 90 7.16 17.88 -20.08
CA THR A 90 8.49 17.26 -20.08
C THR A 90 9.45 18.00 -21.01
N ILE A 91 9.05 18.28 -22.25
CA ILE A 91 9.88 19.02 -23.20
C ILE A 91 10.14 20.44 -22.71
N CYS A 92 9.13 21.13 -22.18
CA CYS A 92 9.29 22.45 -21.58
C CYS A 92 10.31 22.41 -20.42
N ALA A 93 10.27 21.38 -19.58
CA ALA A 93 11.20 21.18 -18.47
C ALA A 93 12.63 20.89 -18.97
N MET A 94 12.78 20.13 -20.06
CA MET A 94 14.08 19.89 -20.70
C MET A 94 14.69 21.21 -21.21
N VAL A 95 13.90 22.05 -21.87
CA VAL A 95 14.34 23.36 -22.38
C VAL A 95 14.72 24.30 -21.22
N ALA A 96 13.90 24.37 -20.18
CA ALA A 96 14.18 25.17 -18.98
C ALA A 96 15.49 24.74 -18.32
N PHE A 97 15.68 23.42 -18.12
CA PHE A 97 16.88 22.85 -17.52
C PHE A 97 18.13 23.04 -18.39
N GLY A 98 17.99 22.89 -19.71
CA GLY A 98 19.07 23.13 -20.66
C GLY A 98 19.54 24.60 -20.64
N SER A 99 18.60 25.53 -20.50
CA SER A 99 18.88 26.97 -20.42
C SER A 99 19.50 27.36 -19.08
N ASN A 100 19.03 26.77 -17.98
CA ASN A 100 19.58 26.99 -16.65
C ASN A 100 19.40 25.72 -15.81
N ARG A 101 20.54 25.11 -15.45
CA ARG A 101 20.60 23.86 -14.68
C ARG A 101 20.00 23.95 -13.28
N ARG A 102 19.64 25.13 -12.78
CA ARG A 102 18.86 25.31 -11.55
C ARG A 102 17.37 24.99 -11.72
N HIS A 103 16.83 24.98 -12.94
CA HIS A 103 15.49 24.49 -13.21
C HIS A 103 15.49 22.96 -13.35
N ASN A 104 15.89 22.27 -12.27
CA ASN A 104 16.11 20.82 -12.29
C ASN A 104 15.07 20.02 -11.49
N GLY A 105 13.99 20.65 -10.99
CA GLY A 105 13.02 19.97 -10.13
C GLY A 105 12.43 18.71 -10.78
N PHE A 106 12.07 18.77 -12.06
CA PHE A 106 11.59 17.61 -12.81
C PHE A 106 12.70 16.57 -13.03
N GLN A 107 13.88 17.02 -13.47
CA GLN A 107 15.03 16.18 -13.74
C GLN A 107 15.54 15.45 -12.49
N LEU A 108 15.46 16.09 -11.32
CA LEU A 108 15.81 15.51 -10.04
C LEU A 108 14.84 14.37 -9.67
N SER A 109 13.54 14.60 -9.79
CA SER A 109 12.52 13.55 -9.59
C SER A 109 12.79 12.33 -10.48
N ASN A 110 13.01 12.55 -11.78
CA ASN A 110 13.33 11.46 -12.72
C ASN A 110 14.63 10.74 -12.34
N SER A 111 15.66 11.48 -11.93
CA SER A 111 16.94 10.86 -11.58
C SER A 111 16.84 9.95 -10.35
N LEU A 112 15.98 10.27 -9.37
CA LEU A 112 15.70 9.42 -8.22
C LEU A 112 14.93 8.16 -8.62
N ILE A 113 13.91 8.31 -9.46
CA ILE A 113 13.13 7.17 -9.98
C ILE A 113 14.02 6.24 -10.80
N PHE A 114 14.82 6.77 -11.71
CA PHE A 114 15.74 5.97 -12.54
C PHE A 114 16.79 5.24 -11.71
N LEU A 115 17.32 5.90 -10.68
CA LEU A 115 18.27 5.25 -9.77
C LEU A 115 17.61 4.10 -9.01
N ALA A 116 16.39 4.31 -8.49
CA ALA A 116 15.62 3.27 -7.80
C ALA A 116 15.21 2.12 -8.75
N ALA A 117 14.91 2.42 -10.01
CA ALA A 117 14.59 1.45 -11.05
C ALA A 117 15.81 0.70 -11.62
N GLY A 118 17.02 0.94 -11.09
CA GLY A 118 18.23 0.25 -11.53
C GLY A 118 18.74 0.67 -12.91
N VAL A 119 18.38 1.86 -13.39
CA VAL A 119 18.88 2.40 -14.67
C VAL A 119 20.40 2.50 -14.61
N THR A 120 21.06 1.89 -15.60
CA THR A 120 22.52 1.85 -15.67
C THR A 120 23.14 3.24 -15.76
N GLU A 121 24.38 3.38 -15.32
CA GLU A 121 25.11 4.67 -15.37
C GLU A 121 25.23 5.23 -16.78
N ARG A 122 25.40 4.36 -17.78
CA ARG A 122 25.46 4.76 -19.19
C ARG A 122 24.15 5.38 -19.66
N VAL A 123 23.01 4.75 -19.34
CA VAL A 123 21.69 5.26 -19.69
C VAL A 123 21.37 6.53 -18.90
N SER A 124 21.68 6.55 -17.59
CA SER A 124 21.52 7.73 -16.74
C SER A 124 22.31 8.93 -17.28
N SER A 125 23.55 8.71 -17.74
CA SER A 125 24.39 9.75 -18.34
C SER A 125 23.80 10.30 -19.64
N TYR A 126 23.27 9.42 -20.50
CA TYR A 126 22.60 9.84 -21.73
C TYR A 126 21.33 10.65 -21.44
N LEU A 127 20.48 10.18 -20.52
CA LEU A 127 19.25 10.88 -20.12
C LEU A 127 19.54 12.25 -19.49
N ASN A 128 20.65 12.36 -18.75
CA ASN A 128 21.12 13.66 -18.25
C ASN A 128 21.63 14.58 -19.37
N TYR A 129 22.33 14.03 -20.35
CA TYR A 129 22.83 14.78 -21.51
C TYR A 129 21.69 15.42 -22.31
N ILE A 130 20.62 14.68 -22.58
CA ILE A 130 19.44 15.20 -23.29
C ILE A 130 18.48 16.01 -22.39
N GLY A 131 18.78 16.15 -21.10
CA GLY A 131 18.02 16.99 -20.17
C GLY A 131 16.75 16.36 -19.57
N VAL A 132 16.58 15.04 -19.70
CA VAL A 132 15.45 14.29 -19.13
C VAL A 132 15.63 14.03 -17.62
N SER A 133 16.87 13.87 -17.17
CA SER A 133 17.20 13.65 -15.76
C SER A 133 18.38 14.49 -15.27
N SER A 134 18.54 14.57 -13.96
CA SER A 134 19.78 15.06 -13.35
C SER A 134 20.85 13.98 -13.39
N SER A 135 22.11 14.37 -13.15
CA SER A 135 23.22 13.42 -13.11
C SER A 135 23.02 12.40 -11.98
N ARG A 136 23.59 11.21 -12.13
CA ARG A 136 23.58 10.18 -11.07
C ARG A 136 24.19 10.70 -9.77
N ARG A 137 25.25 11.50 -9.85
CA ARG A 137 25.87 12.16 -8.68
C ARG A 137 24.88 13.07 -7.95
N THR A 138 24.11 13.86 -8.70
CA THR A 138 23.07 14.73 -8.13
C THR A 138 21.97 13.91 -7.48
N ALA A 139 21.56 12.78 -8.09
CA ALA A 139 20.57 11.88 -7.49
C ALA A 139 21.04 11.31 -6.15
N HIS A 140 22.30 10.85 -6.06
CA HIS A 140 22.88 10.38 -4.79
C HIS A 140 22.96 11.47 -3.72
N ALA A 141 23.40 12.68 -4.07
CA ALA A 141 23.42 13.82 -3.13
C ALA A 141 22.01 14.18 -2.64
N ALA A 142 21.01 14.08 -3.51
CA ALA A 142 19.61 14.28 -3.12
C ALA A 142 19.10 13.16 -2.20
N LEU A 143 19.45 11.88 -2.46
CA LEU A 143 19.12 10.78 -1.55
C LEU A 143 19.77 10.94 -0.18
N GLU A 144 21.02 11.39 -0.11
CA GLU A 144 21.72 11.68 1.14
C GLU A 144 20.99 12.76 1.93
N THR A 145 20.63 13.86 1.27
CA THR A 145 19.85 14.96 1.87
C THR A 145 18.48 14.47 2.35
N LEU A 146 17.75 13.72 1.52
CA LEU A 146 16.45 13.14 1.89
C LEU A 146 16.58 12.15 3.05
N GLY A 147 17.68 11.41 3.12
CA GLY A 147 17.99 10.48 4.20
C GLY A 147 18.21 11.19 5.53
N GLU A 148 18.98 12.28 5.55
CA GLU A 148 19.18 13.09 6.76
C GLU A 148 17.87 13.78 7.20
N GLU A 149 17.09 14.35 6.27
CA GLU A 149 15.77 14.91 6.60
C GLU A 149 14.82 13.85 7.16
N SER A 150 14.82 12.64 6.57
CA SER A 150 13.99 11.52 7.05
C SER A 150 14.41 11.08 8.45
N LYS A 151 15.71 11.03 8.73
CA LYS A 151 16.26 10.72 10.06
C LYS A 151 15.88 11.80 11.07
N LEU A 152 16.03 13.09 10.74
CA LEU A 152 15.63 14.19 11.62
C LEU A 152 14.13 14.13 11.91
N LYS A 153 13.30 13.89 10.89
CA LYS A 153 11.85 13.70 11.04
C LYS A 153 11.56 12.52 11.96
N PHE A 154 12.24 11.38 11.79
CA PHE A 154 12.06 10.21 12.64
C PHE A 154 12.40 10.49 14.10
N GLN A 155 13.57 11.07 14.37
CA GLN A 155 14.00 11.47 15.72
C GLN A 155 13.05 12.48 16.35
N ASP A 156 12.60 13.47 15.57
CA ASP A 156 11.65 14.48 16.01
C ASP A 156 10.29 13.87 16.40
N ARG A 157 9.89 12.72 15.85
CA ARG A 157 8.68 11.99 16.28
C ARG A 157 8.87 11.24 17.58
N TYR A 158 10.10 10.86 17.90
CA TYR A 158 10.42 10.13 19.12
C TYR A 158 10.72 11.02 20.32
N LYS A 159 10.90 12.32 20.15
CA LYS A 159 11.13 13.24 21.28
C LYS A 159 10.06 13.09 22.37
N LEU A 160 10.53 13.06 23.62
CA LEU A 160 9.69 12.79 24.80
C LEU A 160 8.71 13.92 25.13
N ASP A 161 9.03 15.16 24.74
CA ASP A 161 8.18 16.33 24.92
C ASP A 161 6.90 16.28 24.08
N LYS A 162 6.89 15.53 22.97
CA LYS A 162 5.71 15.36 22.11
C LYS A 162 4.68 14.40 22.67
N SER A 163 5.13 13.35 23.33
CA SER A 163 4.26 12.36 23.97
C SER A 163 5.03 11.62 25.05
N GLN A 164 4.64 11.88 26.29
CA GLN A 164 5.27 11.30 27.48
C GLN A 164 4.75 9.89 27.77
N LEU A 165 3.49 9.59 27.42
CA LEU A 165 2.81 8.36 27.81
C LEU A 165 3.03 7.22 26.80
N ILE A 166 2.86 7.53 25.51
CA ILE A 166 2.90 6.56 24.43
C ILE A 166 3.83 7.01 23.30
N ALA A 167 4.67 6.11 22.82
CA ALA A 167 5.51 6.34 21.66
C ALA A 167 4.68 6.31 20.35
N PRO A 168 5.23 6.80 19.22
CA PRO A 168 4.69 6.48 17.91
C PRO A 168 4.51 4.96 17.74
N LEU A 169 3.43 4.56 17.07
CA LEU A 169 3.16 3.15 16.79
C LEU A 169 4.14 2.68 15.73
N LEU A 170 4.83 1.57 15.99
CA LEU A 170 5.83 1.01 15.09
C LEU A 170 5.23 -0.16 14.32
N CYS A 171 5.25 -0.10 13.00
CA CYS A 171 4.96 -1.24 12.14
C CYS A 171 6.25 -1.69 11.46
N TYR A 172 6.59 -2.97 11.54
CA TYR A 172 7.73 -3.53 10.83
C TYR A 172 7.41 -4.91 10.26
N ASP A 173 8.16 -5.27 9.21
CA ASP A 173 8.02 -6.56 8.53
C ASP A 173 9.37 -6.94 7.90
N ASN A 174 9.50 -8.20 7.51
CA ASN A 174 10.69 -8.69 6.84
C ASN A 174 10.80 -8.20 5.39
N LEU A 175 12.03 -7.94 4.99
CA LEU A 175 12.45 -7.76 3.61
C LEU A 175 13.45 -8.86 3.27
N ASP A 176 12.90 -10.03 2.97
CA ASP A 176 13.68 -11.19 2.53
C ASP A 176 13.66 -11.27 1.00
N PHE A 177 14.84 -11.21 0.37
CA PHE A 177 14.96 -11.47 -1.06
C PHE A 177 16.17 -12.33 -1.37
N GLN A 178 16.03 -13.15 -2.41
CA GLN A 178 17.10 -14.04 -2.84
C GLN A 178 17.95 -13.37 -3.92
N GLU A 179 19.24 -13.21 -3.64
CA GLU A 179 20.23 -12.95 -4.69
C GLU A 179 20.48 -14.26 -5.44
N LYS A 180 19.77 -14.43 -6.56
CA LYS A 180 19.83 -15.66 -7.35
C LYS A 180 20.99 -15.64 -8.33
N VAL A 181 22.07 -16.31 -7.95
CA VAL A 181 23.13 -16.73 -8.88
C VAL A 181 22.58 -17.75 -9.89
N HIS A 182 22.73 -17.48 -11.18
CA HIS A 182 22.26 -18.35 -12.27
C HIS A 182 23.08 -19.63 -12.40
N MET A 183 24.40 -19.54 -12.26
CA MET A 183 25.31 -20.68 -12.39
C MET A 183 26.07 -20.85 -11.08
N LYS A 184 25.65 -21.83 -10.29
CA LYS A 184 26.22 -22.11 -8.97
C LYS A 184 27.60 -22.72 -9.12
N SER A 185 28.58 -22.24 -8.37
CA SER A 185 29.90 -22.84 -8.24
C SER A 185 30.32 -22.90 -6.76
N ILE A 186 31.43 -23.58 -6.46
CA ILE A 186 31.97 -23.63 -5.09
C ILE A 186 32.38 -22.21 -4.69
N GLY A 187 31.63 -21.59 -3.78
CA GLY A 187 31.81 -20.20 -3.35
C GLY A 187 30.88 -19.18 -4.03
N HIS A 188 30.15 -19.56 -5.07
CA HIS A 188 29.19 -18.69 -5.76
C HIS A 188 27.82 -19.37 -5.77
N THR A 189 27.07 -19.16 -4.69
CA THR A 189 25.74 -19.74 -4.49
C THR A 189 24.72 -18.65 -4.29
N SER A 190 23.44 -18.96 -4.55
CA SER A 190 22.35 -18.03 -4.28
C SER A 190 22.31 -17.72 -2.79
N GLN A 191 22.26 -16.44 -2.43
CA GLN A 191 22.22 -15.99 -1.04
C GLN A 191 20.85 -15.41 -0.72
N MET A 192 20.38 -15.63 0.51
CA MET A 192 19.21 -14.92 1.03
C MET A 192 19.71 -13.66 1.71
N PHE A 193 19.21 -12.51 1.27
CA PHE A 193 19.34 -11.28 2.00
C PHE A 193 18.19 -11.18 2.98
N HIS A 194 18.53 -10.87 4.24
CA HIS A 194 17.58 -10.67 5.32
C HIS A 194 17.67 -9.22 5.77
N GLY A 195 16.61 -8.46 5.54
CA GLY A 195 16.46 -7.12 6.05
C GLY A 195 15.15 -6.97 6.81
N THR A 196 15.07 -5.91 7.60
CA THR A 196 13.83 -5.47 8.24
C THR A 196 13.56 -4.05 7.79
N TRP A 197 12.34 -3.83 7.30
CA TRP A 197 11.83 -2.52 6.96
C TRP A 197 10.62 -2.21 7.83
N GLY A 198 10.23 -0.94 7.89
CA GLY A 198 9.09 -0.54 8.69
C GLY A 198 8.88 0.95 8.66
N TYR A 199 7.86 1.39 9.39
CA TYR A 199 7.51 2.78 9.55
C TYR A 199 6.90 3.01 10.92
N ILE A 200 6.98 4.25 11.38
CA ILE A 200 6.17 4.71 12.50
C ILE A 200 4.96 5.48 12.00
N HIS A 201 3.86 5.36 12.73
CA HIS A 201 2.70 6.24 12.60
C HIS A 201 2.30 6.74 13.98
N SER A 202 1.34 7.66 14.04
CA SER A 202 0.86 8.16 15.34
C SER A 202 -0.64 8.23 15.37
N ILE A 203 -1.17 8.01 16.57
CA ILE A 203 -2.59 8.10 16.85
C ILE A 203 -3.07 9.49 16.42
N PRO A 204 -4.10 9.58 15.57
CA PRO A 204 -4.67 10.87 15.19
C PRO A 204 -5.07 11.67 16.44
N PRO A 205 -4.80 12.98 16.52
CA PRO A 205 -5.18 13.80 17.68
C PRO A 205 -6.67 13.74 18.02
N SER A 206 -7.51 13.56 16.99
CA SER A 206 -8.96 13.38 17.10
C SER A 206 -9.37 12.08 17.82
N LEU A 207 -8.53 11.05 17.76
CA LEU A 207 -8.72 9.79 18.48
C LEU A 207 -8.04 9.84 19.84
N LEU A 208 -6.81 10.35 19.91
CA LEU A 208 -6.03 10.43 21.15
C LEU A 208 -6.77 11.22 22.24
N SER A 209 -7.47 12.30 21.86
CA SER A 209 -8.28 13.11 22.79
C SER A 209 -9.50 12.39 23.38
N LYS A 210 -9.88 11.23 22.85
CA LYS A 210 -11.00 10.40 23.34
C LYS A 210 -10.54 9.25 24.23
N LEU A 211 -9.24 9.01 24.32
CA LEU A 211 -8.66 7.93 25.14
C LEU A 211 -8.37 8.45 26.54
N ASP A 212 -8.52 7.58 27.54
CA ASP A 212 -8.08 7.89 28.91
C ASP A 212 -6.55 7.81 28.98
N PRO A 213 -5.85 8.90 29.34
CA PRO A 213 -4.40 8.88 29.51
C PRO A 213 -3.92 7.85 30.56
N GLN A 214 -4.74 7.50 31.55
CA GLN A 214 -4.37 6.51 32.57
C GLN A 214 -4.24 5.10 31.99
N ASP A 215 -5.03 4.78 30.96
CA ASP A 215 -4.96 3.51 30.25
C ASP A 215 -3.78 3.42 29.28
N LEU A 216 -3.15 4.55 28.94
CA LEU A 216 -2.02 4.64 28.00
C LEU A 216 -0.65 4.59 28.70
N THR A 217 -0.56 3.84 29.81
CA THR A 217 0.63 3.74 30.65
C THR A 217 1.22 2.31 30.64
N LYS A 218 2.48 2.19 31.05
CA LYS A 218 3.13 0.88 31.22
C LYS A 218 2.48 0.11 32.37
N GLU A 219 2.07 0.81 33.41
CA GLU A 219 1.45 0.27 34.61
C GLU A 219 0.07 -0.31 34.26
N ALA A 220 -0.76 0.44 33.52
CA ALA A 220 -2.04 -0.07 33.04
C ALA A 220 -1.89 -1.31 32.15
N LEU A 221 -0.88 -1.33 31.26
CA LEU A 221 -0.55 -2.52 30.46
C LEU A 221 -0.20 -3.73 31.36
N LYS A 222 0.71 -3.55 32.33
CA LYS A 222 1.12 -4.62 33.26
C LYS A 222 -0.07 -5.15 34.06
N GLU A 223 -0.91 -4.27 34.58
CA GLU A 223 -2.11 -4.66 35.30
C GLU A 223 -3.11 -5.40 34.41
N ALA A 224 -3.31 -4.94 33.17
CA ALA A 224 -4.20 -5.60 32.21
C ALA A 224 -3.70 -7.01 31.86
N LEU A 225 -2.39 -7.17 31.61
CA LEU A 225 -1.78 -8.48 31.37
C LEU A 225 -1.95 -9.40 32.58
N HIS A 226 -1.72 -8.89 33.80
CA HIS A 226 -1.91 -9.66 35.03
C HIS A 226 -3.37 -10.04 35.29
N ARG A 227 -4.34 -9.19 34.94
CA ARG A 227 -5.76 -9.55 34.96
C ARG A 227 -6.06 -10.64 33.93
N GLY A 228 -5.44 -10.54 32.74
CA GLY A 228 -5.55 -11.53 31.67
C GLY A 228 -5.08 -12.93 32.08
N THR A 229 -3.97 -13.05 32.81
CA THR A 229 -3.47 -14.38 33.29
C THR A 229 -4.42 -15.06 34.26
N LYS A 230 -5.30 -14.29 34.92
CA LYS A 230 -6.32 -14.78 35.86
C LYS A 230 -7.69 -14.97 35.21
N LEU A 231 -7.85 -14.58 33.94
CA LEU A 231 -9.11 -14.65 33.23
C LEU A 231 -9.42 -16.11 32.88
N THR A 232 -10.49 -16.66 33.44
CA THR A 232 -11.02 -17.96 33.01
C THR A 232 -11.80 -17.78 31.71
N ILE A 233 -11.25 -18.29 30.61
CA ILE A 233 -11.90 -18.31 29.30
C ILE A 233 -13.11 -19.23 29.36
N ARG A 234 -14.27 -18.74 28.91
CA ARG A 234 -15.51 -19.54 28.83
C ARG A 234 -16.09 -19.47 27.43
N PRO A 235 -16.79 -20.51 26.94
CA PRO A 235 -17.38 -20.52 25.61
C PRO A 235 -18.29 -19.31 25.32
N GLU A 236 -19.02 -18.82 26.34
CA GLU A 236 -19.96 -17.70 26.18
C GLU A 236 -19.25 -16.40 25.80
N MET A 237 -17.96 -16.25 26.12
CA MET A 237 -17.16 -15.09 25.71
C MET A 237 -16.98 -14.98 24.19
N PHE A 238 -17.21 -16.07 23.46
CA PHE A 238 -17.13 -16.13 22.00
C PHE A 238 -18.52 -16.23 21.35
N THR A 239 -19.59 -16.24 22.13
CA THR A 239 -20.96 -16.23 21.60
C THR A 239 -21.37 -14.79 21.25
N PRO A 240 -22.12 -14.59 20.15
CA PRO A 240 -22.56 -13.26 19.77
C PRO A 240 -23.48 -12.68 20.85
N THR A 241 -23.29 -11.40 21.15
CA THR A 241 -24.23 -10.65 21.98
C THR A 241 -25.53 -10.39 21.19
N MET A 242 -26.60 -10.01 21.89
CA MET A 242 -27.84 -9.59 21.24
C MET A 242 -27.60 -8.43 20.27
N ASP A 243 -26.81 -7.44 20.68
CA ASP A 243 -26.45 -6.29 19.84
C ASP A 243 -25.66 -6.72 18.60
N SER A 244 -24.72 -7.66 18.75
CA SER A 244 -23.97 -8.23 17.62
C SER A 244 -24.87 -8.99 16.66
N THR A 245 -25.89 -9.68 17.17
CA THR A 245 -26.85 -10.42 16.32
C THR A 245 -27.77 -9.46 15.56
N ASP A 246 -28.26 -8.39 16.19
CA ASP A 246 -29.05 -7.36 15.52
C ASP A 246 -28.21 -6.62 14.45
N HIS A 247 -26.97 -6.27 14.78
CA HIS A 247 -26.02 -5.69 13.82
C HIS A 247 -25.78 -6.63 12.62
N TRP A 248 -25.53 -7.91 12.89
CA TRP A 248 -25.34 -8.93 11.85
C TRP A 248 -26.58 -9.06 10.95
N GLN A 249 -27.78 -9.09 11.54
CA GLN A 249 -29.03 -9.14 10.78
C GLN A 249 -29.18 -7.93 9.85
N LYS A 250 -28.86 -6.72 10.32
CA LYS A 250 -28.88 -5.49 9.52
C LYS A 250 -27.85 -5.53 8.40
N THR A 251 -26.65 -6.04 8.68
CA THR A 251 -25.57 -6.24 7.70
C THR A 251 -26.02 -7.15 6.56
N GLN A 252 -26.56 -8.34 6.89
CA GLN A 252 -27.05 -9.29 5.89
C GLN A 252 -28.17 -8.70 5.04
N LYS A 253 -29.16 -8.04 5.66
CA LYS A 253 -30.26 -7.38 4.94
C LYS A 253 -29.75 -6.31 3.98
N ALA A 254 -28.76 -5.51 4.38
CA ALA A 254 -28.19 -4.47 3.54
C ALA A 254 -27.47 -5.05 2.32
N GLN A 255 -26.63 -6.08 2.52
CA GLN A 255 -25.93 -6.77 1.42
C GLN A 255 -26.88 -7.45 0.44
N ILE A 256 -27.92 -8.14 0.95
CA ILE A 256 -28.99 -8.72 0.11
C ILE A 256 -29.70 -7.64 -0.71
N THR A 257 -30.06 -6.53 -0.06
CA THR A 257 -30.72 -5.39 -0.72
C THR A 257 -29.84 -4.82 -1.82
N GLN A 258 -28.53 -4.67 -1.58
CA GLN A 258 -27.58 -4.20 -2.59
C GLN A 258 -27.58 -5.11 -3.83
N VAL A 259 -27.47 -6.43 -3.64
CA VAL A 259 -27.44 -7.42 -4.74
C VAL A 259 -28.74 -7.40 -5.54
N ILE A 260 -29.91 -7.41 -4.89
CA ILE A 260 -31.21 -7.34 -5.57
C ILE A 260 -31.31 -6.09 -6.44
N LEU A 261 -30.90 -4.94 -5.90
CA LEU A 261 -30.98 -3.67 -6.59
C LEU A 261 -29.98 -3.52 -7.73
N GLN A 262 -28.88 -4.27 -7.67
CA GLN A 262 -27.82 -4.24 -8.68
C GLN A 262 -28.12 -5.17 -9.87
N TYR A 263 -28.72 -6.34 -9.61
CA TYR A 263 -28.84 -7.38 -10.65
C TYR A 263 -30.26 -7.81 -10.99
N ILE A 264 -31.24 -7.60 -10.11
CA ILE A 264 -32.57 -8.24 -10.23
C ILE A 264 -33.67 -7.22 -10.48
N ALA A 265 -33.73 -6.15 -9.68
CA ALA A 265 -34.90 -5.28 -9.63
C ALA A 265 -34.54 -3.81 -9.41
N THR A 266 -35.39 -2.92 -9.94
CA THR A 266 -35.34 -1.47 -9.71
C THR A 266 -36.55 -1.06 -8.87
N PRO A 267 -36.41 -0.21 -7.85
CA PRO A 267 -37.53 0.21 -7.01
C PRO A 267 -38.50 1.09 -7.81
N VAL A 268 -39.80 0.80 -7.70
CA VAL A 268 -40.86 1.56 -8.38
C VAL A 268 -41.15 2.89 -7.66
N ASP A 269 -40.89 2.95 -6.36
CA ASP A 269 -41.08 4.13 -5.53
C ASP A 269 -40.06 4.19 -4.38
N SER A 270 -40.06 5.30 -3.64
CA SER A 270 -39.16 5.57 -2.52
C SER A 270 -39.89 5.69 -1.17
N ARG A 271 -41.10 5.13 -1.04
CA ARG A 271 -41.90 5.23 0.20
C ARG A 271 -41.24 4.53 1.38
N VAL A 272 -40.45 3.48 1.11
CA VAL A 272 -39.64 2.77 2.11
C VAL A 272 -38.17 2.94 1.76
N PRO A 273 -37.33 3.44 2.68
CA PRO A 273 -35.89 3.52 2.44
C PRO A 273 -35.29 2.11 2.40
N LEU A 274 -34.62 1.80 1.29
CA LEU A 274 -33.90 0.55 1.13
C LEU A 274 -32.46 0.73 1.60
N GLN A 275 -32.11 0.13 2.73
CA GLN A 275 -30.75 0.17 3.27
C GLN A 275 -29.83 -0.69 2.39
N LYS A 276 -28.87 -0.07 1.72
CA LYS A 276 -27.90 -0.76 0.83
C LYS A 276 -26.53 -0.94 1.47
N THR A 277 -26.25 -0.17 2.52
CA THR A 277 -24.94 -0.13 3.17
C THR A 277 -25.04 -0.83 4.53
N PRO A 278 -24.18 -1.81 4.82
CA PRO A 278 -24.08 -2.38 6.16
C PRO A 278 -23.87 -1.30 7.23
N PRO A 279 -24.46 -1.43 8.43
CA PRO A 279 -24.16 -0.52 9.53
C PRO A 279 -22.68 -0.59 9.92
N GLU A 280 -22.07 0.58 10.13
CA GLU A 280 -20.66 0.67 10.52
C GLU A 280 -20.41 0.11 11.93
N VAL A 281 -19.21 -0.45 12.16
CA VAL A 281 -18.76 -0.94 13.47
C VAL A 281 -17.66 -0.02 13.98
N HIS A 282 -17.97 0.77 15.02
CA HIS A 282 -17.03 1.73 15.63
C HIS A 282 -16.25 2.58 14.62
N PRO A 283 -16.95 3.35 13.75
CA PRO A 283 -16.30 4.06 12.66
C PRO A 283 -15.30 5.10 13.17
N ILE A 284 -14.12 5.10 12.55
CA ILE A 284 -13.10 6.13 12.71
C ILE A 284 -13.04 6.91 11.39
N LYS A 285 -12.94 8.23 11.48
CA LYS A 285 -12.81 9.07 10.29
C LYS A 285 -11.49 8.71 9.55
N PRO A 286 -11.55 8.33 8.27
CA PRO A 286 -10.34 8.03 7.51
C PRO A 286 -9.56 9.33 7.28
N GLU A 287 -8.30 9.33 7.67
CA GLU A 287 -7.36 10.44 7.51
C GLU A 287 -6.05 9.90 6.93
N PRO A 288 -5.35 10.65 6.04
CA PRO A 288 -4.06 10.22 5.52
C PRO A 288 -3.09 9.92 6.67
N PRO A 289 -2.48 8.73 6.71
CA PRO A 289 -1.62 8.36 7.82
C PRO A 289 -0.35 9.20 7.80
N ASN A 290 0.02 9.74 8.96
CA ASN A 290 1.25 10.49 9.11
C ASN A 290 2.41 9.55 9.45
N ILE A 291 3.01 9.00 8.39
CA ILE A 291 4.09 8.01 8.49
C ILE A 291 5.49 8.62 8.41
N ALA A 292 6.45 7.96 9.06
CA ALA A 292 7.87 8.14 8.83
C ALA A 292 8.56 6.77 8.71
N MET A 293 9.28 6.56 7.61
CA MET A 293 9.94 5.29 7.32
C MET A 293 11.17 5.09 8.20
N LEU A 294 11.39 3.83 8.63
CA LEU A 294 12.66 3.40 9.18
C LEU A 294 13.71 3.34 8.08
N LYS A 295 14.96 3.64 8.43
CA LYS A 295 16.10 3.22 7.62
C LYS A 295 16.15 1.70 7.63
N LEU A 296 16.28 1.10 6.44
CA LEU A 296 16.42 -0.34 6.27
C LEU A 296 17.51 -0.89 7.19
N MET A 297 17.17 -1.91 7.96
CA MET A 297 18.09 -2.59 8.88
C MET A 297 18.54 -3.90 8.26
N ILE A 298 19.84 -4.19 8.31
CA ILE A 298 20.39 -5.50 7.94
C ILE A 298 20.29 -6.40 9.18
N ALA A 299 19.06 -6.65 9.59
CA ALA A 299 18.68 -7.51 10.69
C ALA A 299 17.51 -8.36 10.21
N SER A 300 17.42 -9.59 10.70
CA SER A 300 16.29 -10.47 10.40
C SER A 300 15.34 -10.47 11.58
N ASP A 301 14.04 -10.36 11.36
CA ASP A 301 13.08 -10.54 12.46
C ASP A 301 12.71 -12.02 12.69
N ASN A 302 13.24 -12.95 11.89
CA ASN A 302 12.91 -14.39 11.90
C ASN A 302 13.44 -15.15 13.14
N SER A 303 14.06 -14.45 14.10
CA SER A 303 14.59 -15.07 15.32
C SER A 303 14.57 -14.10 16.50
N ALA A 304 14.56 -14.62 17.73
CA ALA A 304 14.57 -13.78 18.93
C ALA A 304 15.81 -12.86 19.00
N GLN A 305 16.99 -13.38 18.62
CA GLN A 305 18.21 -12.57 18.54
C GLN A 305 18.05 -11.46 17.51
N GLY A 306 17.57 -11.80 16.32
CA GLY A 306 17.39 -10.85 15.24
C GLY A 306 16.36 -9.77 15.54
N VAL A 307 15.25 -10.10 16.21
CA VAL A 307 14.33 -9.09 16.77
C VAL A 307 15.04 -8.21 17.79
N GLY A 308 15.92 -8.76 18.64
CA GLY A 308 16.77 -7.97 19.53
C GLY A 308 17.66 -6.95 18.79
N ASP A 309 18.21 -7.34 17.64
CA ASP A 309 19.01 -6.48 16.77
C ASP A 309 18.15 -5.40 16.09
N VAL A 310 16.94 -5.75 15.66
CA VAL A 310 15.93 -4.81 15.14
C VAL A 310 15.60 -3.73 16.18
N PHE A 311 15.34 -4.12 17.43
CA PHE A 311 15.11 -3.17 18.53
C PHE A 311 16.28 -2.23 18.76
N THR A 312 17.50 -2.79 18.74
CA THR A 312 18.73 -2.00 18.89
C THR A 312 18.83 -0.97 17.76
N GLY A 313 18.54 -1.37 16.52
CA GLY A 313 18.52 -0.48 15.37
C GLY A 313 17.45 0.63 15.48
N ILE A 314 16.25 0.30 15.96
CA ILE A 314 15.17 1.29 16.17
C ILE A 314 15.57 2.32 17.23
N ILE A 315 16.11 1.88 18.36
CA ILE A 315 16.57 2.77 19.44
C ILE A 315 17.64 3.73 18.89
N GLN A 316 18.63 3.21 18.16
CA GLN A 316 19.67 4.04 17.53
C GLN A 316 19.08 5.06 16.55
N GLN A 317 18.12 4.65 15.71
CA GLN A 317 17.47 5.56 14.77
C GLN A 317 16.62 6.63 15.46
N SER A 318 16.01 6.31 16.61
CA SER A 318 15.15 7.23 17.37
C SER A 318 15.93 8.39 18.00
N GLY A 319 17.25 8.24 18.17
CA GLY A 319 18.09 9.22 18.86
C GLY A 319 17.89 9.22 20.38
N LEU A 320 17.13 8.27 20.93
CA LEU A 320 16.94 8.08 22.36
C LEU A 320 17.96 7.08 22.91
N THR A 321 18.25 7.18 24.20
CA THR A 321 18.87 6.10 24.97
C THR A 321 17.89 4.94 25.15
N ALA A 322 18.40 3.75 25.49
CA ALA A 322 17.54 2.60 25.79
C ALA A 322 16.57 2.91 26.95
N GLU A 323 17.03 3.56 28.01
CA GLU A 323 16.20 3.93 29.16
C GLU A 323 15.06 4.87 28.75
N GLU A 324 15.34 5.90 27.95
CA GLU A 324 14.33 6.83 27.43
C GLU A 324 13.33 6.12 26.51
N PHE A 325 13.80 5.22 25.63
CA PHE A 325 12.92 4.46 24.76
C PHE A 325 11.98 3.54 25.55
N HIS A 326 12.49 2.92 26.62
CA HIS A 326 11.76 2.03 27.52
C HIS A 326 10.96 2.76 28.62
N SER A 327 11.08 4.09 28.71
CA SER A 327 10.39 4.92 29.71
C SER A 327 8.88 5.01 29.51
N ARG A 328 8.38 4.72 28.29
CA ARG A 328 6.98 4.92 27.88
C ARG A 328 6.40 3.71 27.15
N LEU A 329 5.08 3.66 27.02
CA LEU A 329 4.37 2.58 26.32
C LEU A 329 4.73 2.57 24.83
N GLN A 330 5.05 1.41 24.30
CA GLN A 330 5.40 1.18 22.88
C GLN A 330 4.41 0.18 22.30
N ILE A 331 3.70 0.53 21.23
CA ILE A 331 2.85 -0.43 20.51
C ILE A 331 3.58 -0.82 19.23
N MET A 332 3.67 -2.13 19.00
CA MET A 332 4.36 -2.69 17.84
C MET A 332 3.42 -3.56 17.03
N GLU A 333 3.33 -3.26 15.76
CA GLU A 333 2.53 -3.94 14.76
C GLU A 333 3.43 -4.79 13.90
N GLY A 334 3.09 -6.06 13.77
CA GLY A 334 3.80 -6.99 12.90
C GLY A 334 2.91 -8.16 12.54
N ASP A 335 3.43 -9.12 11.78
CA ASP A 335 2.69 -10.35 11.57
C ASP A 335 2.64 -11.21 12.86
N LEU A 336 1.87 -12.30 12.82
CA LEU A 336 1.74 -13.18 13.99
C LEU A 336 3.07 -13.85 14.36
N GLY A 337 3.93 -14.13 13.37
CA GLY A 337 5.27 -14.67 13.59
C GLY A 337 6.13 -13.70 14.38
N SER A 338 6.23 -12.44 13.95
CA SER A 338 7.00 -11.39 14.63
C SER A 338 6.49 -11.17 16.06
N CYS A 339 5.16 -11.18 16.28
CA CYS A 339 4.58 -11.08 17.63
C CYS A 339 5.00 -12.25 18.53
N ASN A 340 4.98 -13.48 18.02
CA ASN A 340 5.39 -14.67 18.77
C ASN A 340 6.89 -14.67 19.08
N ILE A 341 7.71 -14.26 18.13
CA ILE A 341 9.17 -14.15 18.31
C ILE A 341 9.50 -13.09 19.34
N PHE A 342 8.79 -11.97 19.33
CA PHE A 342 8.91 -10.94 20.33
C PHE A 342 8.56 -11.46 21.74
N GLU A 343 7.46 -12.22 21.88
CA GLU A 343 7.09 -12.82 23.17
C GLU A 343 8.13 -13.85 23.64
N SER A 344 8.72 -14.62 22.71
CA SER A 344 9.86 -15.50 23.00
C SER A 344 11.07 -14.73 23.51
N LEU A 345 11.41 -13.59 22.87
CA LEU A 345 12.50 -12.72 23.30
C LEU A 345 12.24 -12.14 24.69
N ARG A 346 11.03 -11.66 24.98
CA ARG A 346 10.62 -11.18 26.31
C ARG A 346 10.83 -12.26 27.36
N ASN A 347 10.38 -13.49 27.10
CA ASN A 347 10.54 -14.61 28.03
C ASN A 347 12.01 -14.97 28.26
N GLN A 348 12.86 -14.91 27.24
CA GLN A 348 14.31 -15.15 27.39
C GLN A 348 15.01 -14.08 28.25
N ARG A 349 14.48 -12.85 28.27
CA ARG A 349 15.03 -11.74 29.06
C ARG A 349 14.46 -11.67 30.47
N CYS A 350 13.46 -12.50 30.80
CA CYS A 350 12.83 -12.51 32.12
C CYS A 350 13.42 -13.62 33.03
N PRO A 351 13.90 -13.30 34.25
CA PRO A 351 13.91 -11.99 34.89
C PRO A 351 15.04 -11.10 34.36
N ALA A 352 14.72 -9.85 34.06
CA ALA A 352 15.71 -8.86 33.61
C ALA A 352 16.33 -8.14 34.81
N THR A 353 17.62 -7.79 34.73
CA THR A 353 18.31 -6.99 35.74
C THR A 353 17.94 -5.50 35.71
N GLY A 354 17.29 -5.02 34.64
CA GLY A 354 16.83 -3.63 34.53
C GLY A 354 15.67 -3.48 33.54
N ASP A 355 14.87 -2.43 33.73
CA ASP A 355 13.61 -2.20 32.99
C ASP A 355 13.82 -2.16 31.47
N HIS A 356 14.93 -1.58 31.01
CA HIS A 356 15.28 -1.47 29.58
C HIS A 356 15.60 -2.83 28.91
N ASN A 357 15.85 -3.88 29.69
CA ASN A 357 16.09 -5.23 29.16
C ASN A 357 14.83 -6.11 29.18
N SER A 358 13.81 -5.76 29.95
CA SER A 358 12.60 -6.59 30.12
C SER A 358 11.65 -6.60 28.92
N LEU A 359 11.64 -5.52 28.11
CA LEU A 359 10.63 -5.27 27.07
C LEU A 359 9.18 -5.20 27.61
N ASP A 360 9.02 -4.93 28.90
CA ASP A 360 7.72 -4.87 29.59
C ASP A 360 6.83 -3.71 29.12
N ASN A 361 7.44 -2.66 28.58
CA ASN A 361 6.75 -1.46 28.13
C ASN A 361 6.20 -1.59 26.69
N VAL A 362 6.37 -2.76 26.06
CA VAL A 362 6.00 -2.99 24.66
C VAL A 362 4.72 -3.83 24.60
N LEU A 363 3.80 -3.47 23.72
CA LEU A 363 2.63 -4.28 23.39
C LEU A 363 2.72 -4.70 21.91
N PRO A 364 3.10 -5.96 21.62
CA PRO A 364 3.00 -6.49 20.27
C PRO A 364 1.53 -6.74 19.91
N ILE A 365 1.09 -6.27 18.75
CA ILE A 365 -0.23 -6.52 18.20
C ILE A 365 -0.12 -7.04 16.76
N PRO A 366 -0.97 -7.98 16.35
CA PRO A 366 -1.07 -8.36 14.95
C PRO A 366 -1.46 -7.14 14.09
N GLY A 367 -0.67 -6.87 13.06
CA GLY A 367 -0.94 -5.81 12.11
C GLY A 367 -2.28 -6.01 11.40
N ALA A 368 -2.99 -4.91 11.15
CA ALA A 368 -4.34 -4.96 10.57
C ALA A 368 -4.38 -5.67 9.21
N ALA A 369 -3.39 -5.43 8.36
CA ALA A 369 -3.28 -6.05 7.04
C ALA A 369 -3.13 -7.58 7.13
N HIS A 370 -2.14 -8.07 7.89
CA HIS A 370 -1.95 -9.51 8.09
C HIS A 370 -3.16 -10.18 8.73
N THR A 371 -3.83 -9.50 9.67
CA THR A 371 -5.06 -10.00 10.31
C THR A 371 -6.16 -10.19 9.27
N LEU A 372 -6.44 -9.15 8.46
CA LEU A 372 -7.42 -9.21 7.37
C LEU A 372 -7.09 -10.33 6.39
N TRP A 373 -5.83 -10.41 5.96
CA TRP A 373 -5.35 -11.41 5.01
C TRP A 373 -5.48 -12.84 5.53
N ASN A 374 -5.07 -13.10 6.77
CA ASN A 374 -5.15 -14.44 7.36
C ASN A 374 -6.60 -14.89 7.58
N ILE A 375 -7.49 -13.98 8.04
CA ILE A 375 -8.92 -14.28 8.19
C ILE A 375 -9.55 -14.57 6.83
N SER A 376 -9.29 -13.73 5.83
CA SER A 376 -9.84 -13.88 4.48
C SER A 376 -9.35 -15.17 3.83
N GLN A 377 -8.07 -15.50 3.99
CA GLN A 377 -7.52 -16.77 3.52
C GLN A 377 -8.19 -17.97 4.22
N ALA A 378 -8.39 -17.90 5.53
CA ALA A 378 -9.03 -18.97 6.28
C ALA A 378 -10.47 -19.22 5.79
N ILE A 379 -11.26 -18.16 5.60
CA ILE A 379 -12.61 -18.23 5.02
C ILE A 379 -12.54 -18.86 3.63
N TYR A 380 -11.69 -18.32 2.75
CA TYR A 380 -11.61 -18.75 1.37
C TYR A 380 -11.17 -20.21 1.20
N VAL A 381 -10.19 -20.67 1.99
CA VAL A 381 -9.72 -22.07 1.96
C VAL A 381 -10.76 -23.01 2.55
N THR A 382 -11.44 -22.61 3.63
CA THR A 382 -12.50 -23.40 4.28
C THR A 382 -13.68 -23.62 3.33
N HIS A 383 -14.06 -22.57 2.59
CA HIS A 383 -15.19 -22.60 1.67
C HIS A 383 -14.78 -22.91 0.21
N TRP A 384 -13.54 -23.40 -0.01
CA TRP A 384 -13.06 -23.68 -1.36
C TRP A 384 -13.97 -24.67 -2.08
N GLY A 385 -14.38 -25.74 -1.39
CA GLY A 385 -15.15 -26.86 -1.96
C GLY A 385 -14.29 -28.01 -2.44
N ASN A 386 -14.93 -29.03 -3.01
CA ASN A 386 -14.30 -30.21 -3.60
C ASN A 386 -14.58 -30.30 -5.12
N GLU A 387 -13.56 -29.95 -5.91
CA GLU A 387 -13.60 -29.98 -7.39
C GLU A 387 -13.92 -31.36 -7.98
N LYS A 388 -13.70 -32.45 -7.22
CA LYS A 388 -14.02 -33.82 -7.68
C LYS A 388 -15.50 -34.17 -7.58
N LEU A 389 -16.30 -33.33 -6.91
CA LEU A 389 -17.72 -33.57 -6.70
C LEU A 389 -18.52 -32.61 -7.60
N ALA A 390 -19.18 -33.15 -8.62
CA ALA A 390 -19.95 -32.35 -9.59
C ALA A 390 -21.11 -31.53 -8.96
N ARG A 391 -21.55 -31.91 -7.76
CA ARG A 391 -22.61 -31.21 -6.99
C ARG A 391 -22.08 -30.21 -5.97
N ASP A 392 -20.76 -30.11 -5.82
CA ASP A 392 -20.16 -29.13 -4.93
C ASP A 392 -20.41 -27.71 -5.46
N THR A 393 -20.66 -26.79 -4.53
CA THR A 393 -20.99 -25.38 -4.78
C THR A 393 -20.01 -24.44 -4.08
N GLY A 394 -18.81 -24.94 -3.75
CA GLY A 394 -17.76 -24.13 -3.14
C GLY A 394 -17.22 -23.05 -4.08
N ALA A 395 -16.34 -22.22 -3.53
CA ALA A 395 -15.73 -21.08 -4.22
C ALA A 395 -15.20 -21.41 -5.62
N TRP A 396 -14.57 -22.59 -5.82
CA TRP A 396 -13.99 -22.98 -7.11
C TRP A 396 -15.01 -22.92 -8.25
N ARG A 397 -16.26 -23.32 -7.99
CA ARG A 397 -17.31 -23.39 -9.00
C ARG A 397 -17.84 -22.01 -9.35
N VAL A 398 -17.96 -21.14 -8.35
CA VAL A 398 -18.39 -19.75 -8.55
C VAL A 398 -17.35 -19.01 -9.39
N LEU A 399 -16.06 -19.16 -9.09
CA LEU A 399 -14.99 -18.57 -9.89
C LEU A 399 -15.02 -19.06 -11.34
N HIS A 400 -15.15 -20.37 -11.54
CA HIS A 400 -15.29 -20.95 -12.87
C HIS A 400 -16.50 -20.39 -13.63
N ALA A 401 -17.64 -20.22 -12.96
CA ALA A 401 -18.84 -19.63 -13.57
C ALA A 401 -18.66 -18.15 -13.94
N LEU A 402 -17.81 -17.43 -13.21
CA LEU A 402 -17.42 -16.05 -13.50
C LEU A 402 -16.30 -15.93 -14.55
N GLY A 403 -15.84 -17.04 -15.13
CA GLY A 403 -14.70 -17.05 -16.07
C GLY A 403 -13.34 -16.77 -15.41
N ILE A 404 -13.25 -16.86 -14.08
CA ILE A 404 -12.02 -16.65 -13.33
C ILE A 404 -11.32 -17.99 -13.13
N GLN A 405 -10.01 -18.03 -13.38
CA GLN A 405 -9.22 -19.24 -13.16
C GLN A 405 -9.27 -19.67 -11.68
N ALA A 406 -9.88 -20.82 -11.40
CA ALA A 406 -10.06 -21.35 -10.06
C ALA A 406 -8.76 -21.99 -9.53
N ILE A 407 -7.82 -21.16 -9.08
CA ILE A 407 -6.61 -21.64 -8.39
C ILE A 407 -6.82 -21.55 -6.89
N LYS A 408 -6.77 -22.70 -6.20
CA LYS A 408 -6.77 -22.73 -4.74
C LYS A 408 -5.52 -22.01 -4.23
N PRO A 409 -5.65 -20.96 -3.39
CA PRO A 409 -4.52 -20.16 -2.93
C PRO A 409 -3.82 -20.91 -1.81
N THR A 410 -3.00 -21.86 -2.21
CA THR A 410 -2.11 -22.60 -1.32
C THR A 410 -0.89 -21.77 -0.90
N THR A 411 -0.61 -20.66 -1.60
CA THR A 411 0.49 -19.74 -1.30
C THR A 411 0.02 -18.30 -1.16
N LYS A 412 0.61 -17.58 -0.20
CA LYS A 412 0.36 -16.16 0.09
C LYS A 412 1.10 -15.27 -0.92
N LYS A 413 0.56 -15.10 -2.12
CA LYS A 413 1.22 -14.31 -3.18
C LYS A 413 0.47 -13.03 -3.54
N ASP A 414 -0.85 -13.09 -3.72
CA ASP A 414 -1.65 -11.93 -4.09
C ASP A 414 -2.90 -11.83 -3.20
N PHE A 415 -2.78 -11.06 -2.12
CA PHE A 415 -3.87 -10.86 -1.18
C PHE A 415 -4.97 -9.96 -1.73
N ASN A 416 -4.65 -9.01 -2.62
CA ASN A 416 -5.66 -8.13 -3.20
C ASN A 416 -6.57 -8.92 -4.12
N LEU A 417 -6.00 -9.78 -4.97
CA LEU A 417 -6.79 -10.65 -5.83
C LEU A 417 -7.65 -11.63 -5.01
N MET A 418 -7.10 -12.19 -3.94
CA MET A 418 -7.85 -13.06 -3.04
C MET A 418 -9.04 -12.34 -2.39
N LEU A 419 -8.85 -11.11 -1.89
CA LEU A 419 -9.93 -10.30 -1.30
C LEU A 419 -11.02 -10.01 -2.33
N CYS A 420 -10.64 -9.59 -3.55
CA CYS A 420 -11.58 -9.39 -4.66
C CYS A 420 -12.37 -10.67 -4.99
N HIS A 421 -11.73 -11.84 -4.95
CA HIS A 421 -12.42 -13.11 -5.18
C HIS A 421 -13.42 -13.42 -4.07
N VAL A 422 -13.03 -13.26 -2.79
CA VAL A 422 -13.92 -13.45 -1.64
C VAL A 422 -15.18 -12.58 -1.79
N GLU A 423 -15.03 -11.31 -2.15
CA GLU A 423 -16.15 -10.39 -2.38
C GLU A 423 -17.06 -10.84 -3.52
N LYS A 424 -16.49 -11.17 -4.69
CA LYS A 424 -17.26 -11.66 -5.85
C LYS A 424 -18.01 -12.95 -5.55
N ILE A 425 -17.39 -13.87 -4.81
CA ILE A 425 -18.04 -15.12 -4.41
C ILE A 425 -19.20 -14.86 -3.46
N HIS A 426 -19.00 -13.98 -2.47
CA HIS A 426 -20.06 -13.60 -1.54
C HIS A 426 -21.24 -12.97 -2.28
N GLU A 427 -20.97 -12.03 -3.18
CA GLU A 427 -21.99 -11.37 -4.01
C GLU A 427 -22.76 -12.36 -4.90
N ALA A 428 -22.07 -13.26 -5.59
CA ALA A 428 -22.69 -14.31 -6.40
C ALA A 428 -23.48 -15.32 -5.55
N THR A 429 -23.03 -15.61 -4.33
CA THR A 429 -23.75 -16.48 -3.39
C THR A 429 -25.05 -15.82 -2.95
N LEU A 430 -25.00 -14.52 -2.60
CA LEU A 430 -26.20 -13.76 -2.27
C LEU A 430 -27.18 -13.73 -3.44
N LEU A 431 -26.70 -13.51 -4.67
CA LEU A 431 -27.51 -13.54 -5.89
C LEU A 431 -28.20 -14.90 -6.07
N PHE A 432 -27.46 -15.99 -5.91
CA PHE A 432 -28.01 -17.34 -5.99
C PHE A 432 -29.07 -17.61 -4.91
N CYS A 433 -28.93 -17.04 -3.71
CA CYS A 433 -29.89 -17.23 -2.62
C CYS A 433 -31.20 -16.44 -2.81
N VAL A 434 -31.23 -15.39 -3.63
CA VAL A 434 -32.42 -14.55 -3.83
C VAL A 434 -33.16 -14.83 -5.14
N LEU A 435 -32.53 -15.56 -6.07
CA LEU A 435 -33.16 -16.15 -7.25
C LEU A 435 -33.92 -17.42 -6.87
#